data_AF-A0A7K9C5S9-F1
#
_entry.id   AF-A0A7K9C5S9-F1
#
_cell.length_a   1.000
_cell.length_b   1.000
_cell.length_c   1.000
_cell.angle_alpha   90.00
_cell.angle_beta   90.00
_cell.angle_gamma   90.00
#
_symmetry.space_group_name_H-M   'P 1'
#
loop_
_entity.id
_entity.type
_entity.pdbx_description
1 polymer ?
#
loop_
_entity_poly.entity_id
_entity_poly.type
_entity_poly.pdbx_seq_one_letter_code
_entity_poly.pdbx_strand_id
1 'polypeptide(L)'
;MSYRKELEKYRDLDEEEILAALTEEELTKLENELEELDPDNALLPAGLRQRDQTQKPPTGPFKREELMAHLEKQAKDVKDREDLVPFTGEKRGMVIVCTLNPGRTALMCVDLGLESALTQVMFSFSVSVAILGMHTLMSNQQYYEALGSSTIVNKEGLNSVIKPTQYKPVPDEEPNSTDVEETLKRIQSNDPDLEEVNLNNIMNIPIPTLKAFAEALKNNTYVKKFSIVGTRSNDPVAFALAEMLKVNNTLKSLNVESNFISGSGILAVVEALQGNTSLVELRIDNQSQPLGNQVEMEIANMLEKNTTLLKFGYHFTQQGPRLRASNAMMNNNDL
;
A
#
# COMPACT_ATOMS: atom_id res chain seq x y z
N MET A 1 17.27 32.71 7.68
CA MET A 1 17.83 32.08 8.89
C MET A 1 17.27 30.67 8.99
N SER A 2 18.06 29.69 9.42
CA SER A 2 17.60 28.29 9.46
C SER A 2 16.53 28.14 10.52
N TYR A 3 15.35 27.65 10.16
CA TYR A 3 14.18 27.42 11.03
C TYR A 3 14.55 26.73 12.36
N ARG A 4 15.58 25.87 12.35
CA ARG A 4 16.13 25.22 13.56
C ARG A 4 16.73 26.19 14.59
N LYS A 5 17.40 27.25 14.17
CA LYS A 5 17.98 28.26 15.10
C LYS A 5 16.92 29.12 15.76
N GLU A 6 15.77 29.31 15.11
CA GLU A 6 14.65 30.05 15.68
C GLU A 6 13.84 29.22 16.68
N LEU A 7 13.95 27.88 16.65
CA LEU A 7 13.29 26.97 17.60
C LEU A 7 14.05 26.79 18.92
N GLU A 8 15.37 27.01 18.92
CA GLU A 8 16.20 26.92 20.15
C GLU A 8 15.73 27.90 21.24
N LYS A 9 15.14 29.05 20.87
CA LYS A 9 14.63 30.05 21.81
C LYS A 9 13.41 29.58 22.63
N TYR A 10 12.78 28.47 22.24
CA TYR A 10 11.62 27.88 22.91
C TYR A 10 11.98 26.63 23.72
N ARG A 11 13.25 26.21 23.75
CA ARG A 11 13.67 24.93 24.36
C ARG A 11 13.67 24.96 25.89
N ASP A 12 13.85 26.14 26.47
CA ASP A 12 13.98 26.37 27.91
C ASP A 12 12.82 27.21 28.48
N LEU A 13 11.67 27.25 27.80
CA LEU A 13 10.49 27.92 28.34
C LEU A 13 9.85 27.05 29.44
N ASP A 14 9.50 27.69 30.56
CA ASP A 14 8.76 27.05 31.64
C ASP A 14 7.29 26.95 31.25
N GLU A 15 6.87 25.75 30.84
CA GLU A 15 5.51 25.47 30.37
C GLU A 15 4.48 25.71 31.49
N GLU A 16 4.84 25.49 32.76
CA GLU A 16 3.93 25.67 33.89
C GLU A 16 3.66 27.16 34.18
N GLU A 17 4.68 28.02 34.03
CA GLU A 17 4.53 29.47 34.19
C GLU A 17 3.62 30.08 33.11
N ILE A 18 3.76 29.59 31.87
CA ILE A 18 2.92 30.03 30.73
C ILE A 18 1.48 29.58 30.93
N LEU A 19 1.25 28.33 31.35
CA LEU A 19 -0.10 27.82 31.61
C LEU A 19 -0.78 28.53 32.78
N ALA A 20 -0.04 28.90 33.83
CA ALA A 20 -0.58 29.65 34.97
C ALA A 20 -0.94 31.11 34.62
N ALA A 21 -0.33 31.69 33.58
CA ALA A 21 -0.61 33.03 33.11
C ALA A 21 -1.84 33.14 32.21
N LEU A 22 -2.35 32.01 31.69
CA LEU A 22 -3.52 31.97 30.82
C LEU A 22 -4.82 32.03 31.61
N THR A 23 -5.80 32.74 31.06
CA THR A 23 -7.15 32.77 31.61
C THR A 23 -7.90 31.46 31.32
N GLU A 24 -8.95 31.16 32.08
CA GLU A 24 -9.76 29.94 31.91
C GLU A 24 -10.38 29.82 30.50
N GLU A 25 -10.72 30.96 29.88
CA GLU A 25 -11.22 31.03 28.50
C GLU A 25 -10.12 30.73 27.46
N GLU A 26 -8.88 31.10 27.74
CA GLU A 26 -7.74 30.83 26.84
C GLU A 26 -7.24 29.39 26.98
N LEU A 27 -7.28 28.83 28.20
CA LEU A 27 -6.97 27.42 28.46
C LEU A 27 -7.95 26.49 27.76
N THR A 28 -9.25 26.76 27.86
CA THR A 28 -10.29 25.98 27.15
C THR A 28 -10.15 26.10 25.63
N LYS A 29 -9.75 27.27 25.12
CA LYS A 29 -9.46 27.44 23.69
C LYS A 29 -8.22 26.64 23.25
N LEU A 30 -7.16 26.63 24.06
CA LEU A 30 -5.94 25.87 23.79
C LEU A 30 -6.18 24.36 23.80
N GLU A 31 -7.01 23.87 24.72
CA GLU A 31 -7.46 22.47 24.79
C GLU A 31 -8.20 22.06 23.51
N ASN A 32 -9.12 22.90 23.04
CA ASN A 32 -9.82 22.68 21.77
C ASN A 32 -8.86 22.66 20.56
N GLU A 33 -7.86 23.55 20.51
CA GLU A 33 -6.86 23.59 19.43
C GLU A 33 -5.91 22.36 19.45
N LEU A 34 -5.60 21.82 20.63
CA LEU A 34 -4.80 20.59 20.77
C LEU A 34 -5.55 19.35 20.30
N GLU A 35 -6.86 19.27 20.52
CA GLU A 35 -7.72 18.19 19.99
C GLU A 35 -7.80 18.22 18.45
N GLU A 36 -7.65 19.38 17.82
CA GLU A 36 -7.65 19.53 16.35
C GLU A 36 -6.36 19.04 15.66
N LEU A 37 -5.23 18.97 16.39
CA LEU A 37 -3.93 18.59 15.81
C LEU A 37 -3.80 17.10 15.51
N ASP A 38 -4.69 16.25 16.04
CA ASP A 38 -4.77 14.82 15.71
C ASP A 38 -6.15 14.44 15.14
N PRO A 39 -6.39 14.64 13.84
CA PRO A 39 -7.67 14.33 13.19
C PRO A 39 -8.02 12.83 13.24
N ASP A 40 -7.07 11.96 13.59
CA ASP A 40 -7.20 10.51 13.63
C ASP A 40 -7.16 9.92 15.05
N ASN A 41 -7.46 10.72 16.08
CA ASN A 41 -7.51 10.22 17.46
C ASN A 41 -8.48 9.03 17.60
N ALA A 42 -7.91 7.82 17.58
CA ALA A 42 -8.64 6.56 17.50
C ALA A 42 -9.49 6.26 18.74
N LEU A 43 -9.22 6.97 19.85
CA LEU A 43 -9.96 6.85 21.10
C LEU A 43 -11.28 7.64 21.09
N LEU A 44 -11.44 8.61 20.18
CA LEU A 44 -12.65 9.40 20.06
C LEU A 44 -13.60 8.81 19.00
N PRO A 45 -14.88 8.56 19.35
CA PRO A 45 -15.93 8.19 18.40
C PRO A 45 -16.07 9.19 17.25
N ALA A 46 -16.36 8.71 16.03
CA ALA A 46 -16.39 9.53 14.81
C ALA A 46 -17.27 10.79 14.90
N GLY A 47 -18.39 10.75 15.64
CA GLY A 47 -19.27 11.91 15.83
C GLY A 47 -18.70 13.01 16.73
N LEU A 48 -17.72 12.69 17.57
CA LEU A 48 -17.03 13.64 18.45
C LEU A 48 -15.76 14.22 17.82
N ARG A 49 -15.40 13.78 16.61
CA ARG A 49 -14.28 14.34 15.83
C ARG A 49 -14.67 15.59 15.03
N GLN A 50 -15.95 16.00 15.12
CA GLN A 50 -16.49 17.12 14.37
C GLN A 50 -16.29 18.44 15.12
N ARG A 51 -15.81 19.46 14.41
CA ARG A 51 -15.49 20.81 14.93
C ARG A 51 -16.63 21.49 15.70
N ASP A 52 -17.88 21.30 15.24
CA ASP A 52 -19.02 22.05 15.75
C ASP A 52 -19.81 21.25 16.79
N GLN A 53 -19.17 20.90 17.92
CA GLN A 53 -19.89 20.34 19.06
C GLN A 53 -20.66 21.45 19.79
N THR A 54 -21.99 21.39 19.76
CA THR A 54 -22.82 22.39 20.45
C THR A 54 -23.20 21.91 21.85
N GLN A 55 -22.96 22.72 22.88
CA GLN A 55 -23.47 22.45 24.24
C GLN A 55 -24.98 22.73 24.42
N LYS A 56 -25.67 23.12 23.33
CA LYS A 56 -27.09 23.47 23.39
C LYS A 56 -27.95 22.21 23.48
N PRO A 57 -28.93 22.14 24.40
CA PRO A 57 -29.86 21.01 24.45
C PRO A 57 -30.68 20.92 23.14
N PRO A 58 -31.06 19.71 22.69
CA PRO A 58 -31.78 19.51 21.44
C PRO A 58 -33.06 20.35 21.41
N THR A 59 -33.14 21.31 20.49
CA THR A 59 -34.21 22.32 20.46
C THR A 59 -35.48 21.83 19.73
N GLY A 60 -35.69 20.52 19.64
CA GLY A 60 -36.81 19.88 18.95
C GLY A 60 -36.48 19.39 17.53
N PRO A 61 -37.51 18.99 16.74
CA PRO A 61 -37.31 18.44 15.40
C PRO A 61 -36.74 19.48 14.42
N PHE A 62 -35.93 19.02 13.48
CA PHE A 62 -35.26 19.86 12.47
C PHE A 62 -36.27 20.61 11.59
N LYS A 63 -36.27 21.94 11.67
CA LYS A 63 -37.08 22.82 10.82
C LYS A 63 -36.21 23.50 9.76
N ARG A 64 -36.24 22.95 8.54
CA ARG A 64 -35.41 23.39 7.41
C ARG A 64 -35.56 24.87 7.07
N GLU A 65 -36.79 25.39 7.08
CA GLU A 65 -37.08 26.77 6.66
C GLU A 65 -36.50 27.81 7.64
N GLU A 66 -36.62 27.55 8.94
CA GLU A 66 -36.06 28.41 9.99
C GLU A 66 -34.52 28.43 9.94
N LEU A 67 -33.89 27.28 9.65
CA LEU A 67 -32.44 27.20 9.47
C LEU A 67 -31.98 28.00 8.23
N MET A 68 -32.67 27.84 7.09
CA MET A 68 -32.33 28.59 5.88
C MET A 68 -32.43 30.10 6.11
N ALA A 69 -33.49 30.56 6.79
CA ALA A 69 -33.66 31.97 7.14
C ALA A 69 -32.55 32.48 8.09
N HIS A 70 -32.12 31.66 9.06
CA HIS A 70 -30.99 31.99 9.92
C HIS A 70 -29.70 32.12 9.12
N LEU A 71 -29.40 31.16 8.24
CA LEU A 71 -28.17 31.16 7.45
C LEU A 71 -28.13 32.33 6.47
N GLU A 72 -29.25 32.67 5.83
CA GLU A 72 -29.34 33.86 4.98
C GLU A 72 -29.13 35.16 5.77
N LYS A 73 -29.68 35.24 6.98
CA LYS A 73 -29.45 36.39 7.86
C LYS A 73 -27.99 36.51 8.27
N GLN A 74 -27.39 35.39 8.68
CA GLN A 74 -25.98 35.33 9.06
C GLN A 74 -25.07 35.70 7.88
N ALA A 75 -25.36 35.22 6.66
CA ALA A 75 -24.60 35.57 5.46
C ALA A 75 -24.72 37.06 5.11
N LYS A 76 -25.86 37.70 5.37
CA LYS A 76 -26.04 39.15 5.18
C LYS A 76 -25.33 39.98 6.26
N ASP A 77 -25.22 39.46 7.48
CA ASP A 77 -24.61 40.15 8.61
C ASP A 77 -23.07 40.05 8.60
N VAL A 78 -22.51 38.98 8.01
CA VAL A 78 -21.06 38.84 7.80
C VAL A 78 -20.63 39.79 6.68
N LYS A 79 -19.76 40.75 7.00
CA LYS A 79 -19.20 41.66 6.00
C LYS A 79 -18.29 40.90 5.03
N ASP A 80 -18.45 41.18 3.74
CA ASP A 80 -17.53 40.70 2.72
C ASP A 80 -16.11 41.17 3.04
N ARG A 81 -15.15 40.26 2.84
CA ARG A 81 -13.74 40.57 3.00
C ARG A 81 -13.32 41.56 1.93
N GLU A 82 -12.56 42.58 2.30
CA GLU A 82 -12.01 43.53 1.34
C GLU A 82 -11.02 42.83 0.39
N ASP A 83 -11.24 42.98 -0.92
CA ASP A 83 -10.34 42.49 -1.94
C ASP A 83 -8.98 43.21 -1.83
N LEU A 84 -7.89 42.45 -1.78
CA LEU A 84 -6.52 42.98 -1.72
C LEU A 84 -6.15 43.83 -2.95
N VAL A 85 -6.90 43.70 -4.05
CA VAL A 85 -6.73 44.49 -5.28
C VAL A 85 -8.11 44.97 -5.74
N PRO A 86 -8.35 46.29 -5.80
CA PRO A 86 -9.64 46.81 -6.25
C PRO A 86 -9.87 46.45 -7.72
N PHE A 87 -11.06 45.93 -8.03
CA PHE A 87 -11.46 45.58 -9.39
C PHE A 87 -11.45 46.84 -10.29
N THR A 88 -10.49 46.92 -11.20
CA THR A 88 -10.24 48.12 -12.04
C THR A 88 -11.15 48.21 -13.28
N GLY A 89 -12.01 47.22 -13.55
CA GLY A 89 -12.98 47.25 -14.65
C GLY A 89 -12.40 47.31 -16.07
N GLU A 90 -11.08 47.37 -16.25
CA GLU A 90 -10.43 47.38 -17.55
C GLU A 90 -10.42 45.97 -18.17
N LYS A 91 -11.16 45.79 -19.26
CA LYS A 91 -11.02 44.59 -20.11
C LYS A 91 -9.67 44.64 -20.82
N ARG A 92 -8.66 43.96 -20.29
CA ARG A 92 -7.39 43.74 -20.99
C ARG A 92 -7.56 42.64 -22.05
N GLY A 93 -7.46 43.03 -23.33
CA GLY A 93 -7.48 42.13 -24.49
C GLY A 93 -7.95 42.86 -25.75
N MET A 94 -7.40 42.52 -26.92
CA MET A 94 -7.87 43.06 -28.20
C MET A 94 -9.32 42.62 -28.45
N VAL A 95 -10.18 43.58 -28.82
CA VAL A 95 -11.56 43.30 -29.25
C VAL A 95 -11.49 42.69 -30.65
N ILE A 96 -11.68 41.38 -30.75
CA ILE A 96 -11.73 40.66 -32.02
C ILE A 96 -13.07 40.97 -32.70
N VAL A 97 -13.03 41.73 -33.79
CA VAL A 97 -14.19 41.99 -34.64
C VAL A 97 -14.44 40.74 -35.49
N CYS A 98 -15.49 39.99 -35.16
CA CYS A 98 -15.91 38.82 -35.94
C CYS A 98 -16.54 39.28 -37.25
N THR A 99 -15.89 39.01 -38.39
CA THR A 99 -16.54 39.15 -39.69
C THR A 99 -17.39 37.90 -39.97
N LEU A 100 -18.70 38.11 -40.07
CA LEU A 100 -19.67 37.07 -40.38
C LEU A 100 -19.62 36.73 -41.88
N ASN A 101 -19.25 35.49 -42.20
CA ASN A 101 -19.57 34.91 -43.51
C ASN A 101 -21.08 34.57 -43.54
N PRO A 102 -21.85 35.05 -44.53
CA PRO A 102 -23.29 34.81 -44.59
C PRO A 102 -23.53 33.35 -44.98
N GLY A 103 -23.78 32.48 -43.99
CA GLY A 103 -24.12 31.08 -44.24
C GLY A 103 -23.94 30.08 -43.08
N ARG A 104 -23.38 30.47 -41.93
CA ARG A 104 -23.28 29.57 -40.76
C ARG A 104 -23.83 30.24 -39.50
N THR A 105 -24.95 29.71 -38.99
CA THR A 105 -25.47 30.00 -37.66
C THR A 105 -24.66 29.23 -36.62
N ALA A 106 -23.54 29.80 -36.18
CA ALA A 106 -22.93 29.65 -34.85
C ALA A 106 -21.49 30.14 -34.91
N LEU A 107 -21.15 31.03 -33.98
CA LEU A 107 -19.84 31.66 -33.84
C LEU A 107 -18.83 30.63 -33.32
N MET A 108 -17.84 30.24 -34.13
CA MET A 108 -16.62 29.58 -33.65
C MET A 108 -15.45 30.19 -34.42
N CYS A 109 -14.84 31.21 -33.82
CA CYS A 109 -13.55 31.72 -34.26
C CYS A 109 -12.49 30.89 -33.52
N VAL A 110 -12.14 29.73 -34.06
CA VAL A 110 -11.00 28.94 -33.61
C VAL A 110 -9.95 29.00 -34.70
N ASP A 111 -8.74 29.36 -34.28
CA ASP A 111 -7.54 29.56 -35.08
C ASP A 111 -7.23 28.31 -35.92
N LEU A 112 -7.54 28.32 -37.22
CA LEU A 112 -7.25 27.20 -38.15
C LEU A 112 -5.73 26.91 -38.30
N GLY A 113 -4.87 27.79 -37.79
CA GLY A 113 -3.42 27.61 -37.81
C GLY A 113 -2.86 26.74 -36.68
N LEU A 114 -3.50 26.73 -35.50
CA LEU A 114 -2.96 26.02 -34.34
C LEU A 114 -3.38 24.53 -34.34
N GLU A 115 -4.60 24.23 -34.78
CA GLU A 115 -5.10 22.85 -34.80
C GLU A 115 -4.37 21.97 -35.81
N SER A 116 -4.04 22.49 -37.01
CA SER A 116 -3.30 21.71 -38.02
C SER A 116 -1.86 21.43 -37.61
N ALA A 117 -1.21 22.39 -36.94
CA ALA A 117 0.13 22.19 -36.37
C ALA A 117 0.11 21.19 -35.20
N LEU A 118 -0.91 21.24 -34.33
CA LEU A 118 -1.06 20.31 -33.21
C LEU A 118 -1.41 18.89 -33.66
N THR A 119 -2.25 18.72 -34.69
CA THR A 119 -2.58 17.37 -35.22
C THR A 119 -1.40 16.70 -35.91
N GLN A 120 -0.56 17.47 -36.60
CA GLN A 120 0.64 16.92 -37.27
C GLN A 120 1.72 16.52 -36.27
N VAL A 121 1.81 17.20 -35.11
CA VAL A 121 2.69 16.82 -34.00
C VAL A 121 2.14 15.62 -33.21
N MET A 122 0.81 15.53 -33.05
CA MET A 122 0.13 14.45 -32.30
C MET A 122 0.35 13.05 -32.89
N PHE A 123 0.55 12.95 -34.20
CA PHE A 123 0.61 11.63 -34.87
C PHE A 123 1.98 10.95 -34.76
N SER A 124 3.06 11.69 -34.43
CA SER A 124 4.43 11.17 -34.48
C SER A 124 5.15 11.11 -33.12
N PHE A 125 4.56 11.57 -32.02
CA PHE A 125 5.35 11.77 -30.79
C PHE A 125 4.66 11.40 -29.48
N SER A 126 3.51 10.71 -29.49
CA SER A 126 2.75 10.49 -28.26
C SER A 126 3.45 9.60 -27.22
N VAL A 127 4.27 8.63 -27.63
CA VAL A 127 5.09 7.82 -26.69
C VAL A 127 6.24 8.64 -26.10
N SER A 128 6.84 9.53 -26.91
CA SER A 128 8.01 10.31 -26.52
C SER A 128 7.65 11.52 -25.64
N VAL A 129 6.44 12.07 -25.72
CA VAL A 129 5.93 13.15 -24.84
C VAL A 129 5.87 12.71 -23.37
N ALA A 130 5.44 11.46 -23.11
CA ALA A 130 5.40 10.91 -21.75
C ALA A 130 6.81 10.74 -21.16
N ILE A 131 7.79 10.34 -21.98
CA ILE A 131 9.20 10.19 -21.59
C ILE A 131 9.88 11.56 -21.40
N LEU A 132 9.46 12.60 -22.14
CA LEU A 132 9.99 13.97 -22.06
C LEU A 132 9.45 14.81 -20.87
N GLY A 133 8.63 14.23 -19.99
CA GLY A 133 8.14 14.92 -18.79
C GLY A 133 6.93 15.86 -19.00
N MET A 134 6.26 15.80 -20.15
CA MET A 134 5.04 16.59 -20.44
C MET A 134 3.76 15.90 -19.91
N HIS A 135 3.77 15.52 -18.63
CA HIS A 135 2.64 14.88 -17.94
C HIS A 135 1.39 15.79 -17.85
N THR A 136 1.57 17.11 -17.93
CA THR A 136 0.49 18.12 -17.89
C THR A 136 -0.39 18.15 -19.15
N LEU A 137 0.02 17.50 -20.25
CA LEU A 137 -0.75 17.44 -21.49
C LEU A 137 -1.55 16.14 -21.63
N MET A 138 -1.50 15.26 -20.63
CA MET A 138 -2.16 13.96 -20.62
C MET A 138 -3.08 13.84 -19.40
N SER A 139 -4.19 13.09 -19.54
CA SER A 139 -5.00 12.76 -18.38
C SER A 139 -4.27 11.76 -17.47
N ASN A 140 -4.57 11.76 -16.17
CA ASN A 140 -4.00 10.80 -15.22
C ASN A 140 -4.20 9.35 -15.70
N GLN A 141 -5.36 9.05 -16.30
CA GLN A 141 -5.65 7.73 -16.85
C GLN A 141 -4.71 7.36 -18.01
N GLN A 142 -4.50 8.27 -18.96
CA GLN A 142 -3.57 8.06 -20.06
C GLN A 142 -2.14 7.84 -19.54
N TYR A 143 -1.76 8.54 -18.45
CA TYR A 143 -0.42 8.47 -17.88
C TYR A 143 -0.14 7.08 -17.29
N TYR A 144 -1.03 6.59 -16.44
CA TYR A 144 -0.86 5.26 -15.85
C TYR A 144 -1.01 4.11 -16.88
N GLU A 145 -1.86 4.28 -17.90
CA GLU A 145 -1.95 3.30 -19.00
C GLU A 145 -0.67 3.25 -19.84
N ALA A 146 -0.06 4.40 -20.14
CA ALA A 146 1.20 4.48 -20.89
C ALA A 146 2.40 3.91 -20.12
N LEU A 147 2.40 3.99 -18.78
CA LEU A 147 3.44 3.35 -17.96
C LEU A 147 3.40 1.82 -18.02
N GLY A 148 2.21 1.23 -18.20
CA GLY A 148 2.01 -0.23 -18.18
C GLY A 148 1.84 -0.88 -19.55
N SER A 149 1.69 -0.11 -20.63
CA SER A 149 1.42 -0.61 -21.98
C SER A 149 2.21 0.18 -23.02
N SER A 150 2.78 -0.52 -24.00
CA SER A 150 3.43 0.09 -25.18
C SER A 150 2.44 0.68 -26.19
N THR A 151 1.13 0.52 -25.95
CA THR A 151 0.06 1.03 -26.82
C THR A 151 -0.88 1.97 -26.06
N ILE A 152 -1.14 3.12 -26.67
CA ILE A 152 -2.03 4.16 -26.13
C ILE A 152 -3.48 3.71 -26.35
N VAL A 153 -4.14 3.35 -25.24
CA VAL A 153 -5.50 2.82 -25.26
C VAL A 153 -6.54 3.95 -25.35
N ASN A 154 -6.25 5.11 -24.74
CA ASN A 154 -7.14 6.27 -24.74
C ASN A 154 -6.63 7.41 -25.64
N LYS A 155 -7.31 7.66 -26.77
CA LYS A 155 -7.01 8.73 -27.74
C LYS A 155 -7.87 10.00 -27.58
N GLU A 156 -8.68 10.10 -26.53
CA GLU A 156 -9.72 11.15 -26.40
C GLU A 156 -9.19 12.55 -26.01
N GLY A 157 -7.87 12.74 -25.92
CA GLY A 157 -7.24 14.05 -25.66
C GLY A 157 -7.56 14.65 -24.28
N LEU A 158 -7.27 15.94 -24.10
CA LEU A 158 -7.44 16.68 -22.83
C LEU A 158 -8.90 16.79 -22.34
N ASN A 159 -9.87 16.56 -23.22
CA ASN A 159 -11.31 16.59 -22.90
C ASN A 159 -11.87 15.21 -22.47
N SER A 160 -11.00 14.23 -22.21
CA SER A 160 -11.40 12.90 -21.77
C SER A 160 -12.13 12.99 -20.43
N VAL A 161 -13.42 12.66 -20.43
CA VAL A 161 -14.22 12.48 -19.21
C VAL A 161 -13.62 11.31 -18.42
N ILE A 162 -13.42 11.47 -17.11
CA ILE A 162 -12.90 10.42 -16.23
C ILE A 162 -13.92 9.26 -16.26
N LYS A 163 -13.54 8.12 -16.85
CA LYS A 163 -14.36 6.91 -16.86
C LYS A 163 -14.02 6.08 -15.62
N PRO A 164 -15.02 5.41 -14.99
CA PRO A 164 -14.73 4.44 -13.94
C PRO A 164 -13.84 3.32 -14.48
N THR A 165 -12.91 2.83 -13.67
CA THR A 165 -12.02 1.72 -14.03
C THR A 165 -12.88 0.51 -14.42
N GLN A 166 -12.72 0.01 -15.64
CA GLN A 166 -13.38 -1.23 -16.04
C GLN A 166 -12.72 -2.39 -15.30
N TYR A 167 -13.54 -3.20 -14.64
CA TYR A 167 -13.08 -4.43 -14.01
C TYR A 167 -12.49 -5.33 -15.09
N LYS A 168 -11.19 -5.63 -15.00
CA LYS A 168 -10.57 -6.66 -15.82
C LYS A 168 -10.98 -8.00 -15.19
N PRO A 169 -11.84 -8.80 -15.84
CA PRO A 169 -12.12 -10.13 -15.33
C PRO A 169 -10.79 -10.88 -15.25
N VAL A 170 -10.40 -11.26 -14.04
CA VAL A 170 -9.27 -12.17 -13.85
C VAL A 170 -9.78 -13.54 -14.26
N PRO A 171 -9.21 -14.19 -15.30
CA PRO A 171 -9.57 -15.56 -15.62
C PRO A 171 -9.33 -16.43 -14.39
N ASP A 172 -10.29 -17.27 -14.02
CA ASP A 172 -10.08 -18.25 -12.96
C ASP A 172 -8.94 -19.20 -13.38
N GLU A 173 -7.87 -19.24 -12.59
CA GLU A 173 -6.79 -20.19 -12.80
C GLU A 173 -7.32 -21.61 -12.53
N GLU A 174 -6.91 -22.56 -13.36
CA GLU A 174 -7.28 -23.96 -13.15
C GLU A 174 -6.73 -24.45 -11.79
N PRO A 175 -7.51 -25.24 -11.02
CA PRO A 175 -7.04 -25.80 -9.77
C PRO A 175 -5.78 -26.64 -9.97
N ASN A 176 -4.88 -26.61 -8.98
CA ASN A 176 -3.66 -27.42 -9.01
C ASN A 176 -4.00 -28.91 -9.15
N SER A 177 -3.50 -29.54 -10.22
CA SER A 177 -3.77 -30.94 -10.59
C SER A 177 -2.81 -31.95 -9.95
N THR A 178 -1.94 -31.52 -9.03
CA THR A 178 -0.93 -32.38 -8.41
C THR A 178 -1.59 -33.45 -7.52
N ASP A 179 -1.29 -34.72 -7.78
CA ASP A 179 -1.74 -35.83 -6.94
C ASP A 179 -0.90 -35.91 -5.65
N VAL A 180 -1.54 -35.66 -4.51
CA VAL A 180 -0.90 -35.58 -3.20
C VAL A 180 -0.31 -36.94 -2.78
N GLU A 181 -1.03 -38.04 -2.99
CA GLU A 181 -0.64 -39.36 -2.50
C GLU A 181 0.46 -39.98 -3.37
N GLU A 182 0.37 -39.81 -4.69
CA GLU A 182 1.43 -40.22 -5.61
C GLU A 182 2.71 -39.43 -5.34
N THR A 183 2.61 -38.11 -5.19
CA THR A 183 3.78 -37.26 -4.91
C THR A 183 4.44 -37.64 -3.60
N LEU A 184 3.66 -37.92 -2.54
CA LEU A 184 4.20 -38.39 -1.27
C LEU A 184 4.98 -39.70 -1.42
N LYS A 185 4.46 -40.66 -2.19
CA LYS A 185 5.16 -41.92 -2.48
C LYS A 185 6.45 -41.69 -3.23
N ARG A 186 6.47 -40.78 -4.22
CA ARG A 186 7.68 -40.45 -4.99
C ARG A 186 8.77 -39.81 -4.13
N ILE A 187 8.38 -38.96 -3.17
CA ILE A 187 9.32 -38.39 -2.18
C ILE A 187 9.88 -39.50 -1.29
N GLN A 188 9.03 -40.42 -0.81
CA GLN A 188 9.44 -41.56 0.02
C GLN A 188 10.38 -42.53 -0.72
N SER A 189 10.17 -42.73 -2.03
CA SER A 189 11.06 -43.53 -2.87
C SER A 189 12.33 -42.79 -3.31
N ASN A 190 12.51 -41.54 -2.89
CA ASN A 190 13.63 -40.66 -3.28
C ASN A 190 13.82 -40.60 -4.80
N ASP A 191 12.73 -40.31 -5.51
CA ASP A 191 12.71 -40.26 -6.97
C ASP A 191 13.66 -39.16 -7.51
N PRO A 192 14.63 -39.48 -8.39
CA PRO A 192 15.56 -38.52 -8.95
C PRO A 192 14.92 -37.47 -9.86
N ASP A 193 13.77 -37.78 -10.45
CA ASP A 193 13.09 -36.88 -11.39
C ASP A 193 12.21 -35.84 -10.67
N LEU A 194 11.98 -36.00 -9.36
CA LEU A 194 11.13 -35.11 -8.57
C LEU A 194 11.94 -34.00 -7.87
N GLU A 195 12.17 -32.90 -8.58
CA GLU A 195 12.91 -31.75 -8.03
C GLU A 195 12.01 -30.66 -7.39
N GLU A 196 10.76 -30.56 -7.81
CA GLU A 196 9.83 -29.50 -7.39
C GLU A 196 8.50 -30.11 -6.96
N VAL A 197 8.08 -29.79 -5.74
CA VAL A 197 6.84 -30.26 -5.13
C VAL A 197 5.96 -29.05 -4.83
N ASN A 198 4.88 -28.92 -5.59
CA ASN A 198 3.94 -27.80 -5.49
C ASN A 198 2.55 -28.30 -5.09
N LEU A 199 2.17 -28.05 -3.83
CA LEU A 199 0.85 -28.36 -3.28
C LEU A 199 -0.01 -27.11 -3.10
N ASN A 200 0.31 -26.02 -3.79
CA ASN A 200 -0.37 -24.74 -3.62
C ASN A 200 -1.85 -24.85 -3.98
N ASN A 201 -2.69 -24.19 -3.17
CA ASN A 201 -4.13 -24.06 -3.35
C ASN A 201 -4.90 -25.40 -3.43
N ILE A 202 -4.28 -26.51 -3.04
CA ILE A 202 -4.98 -27.79 -2.91
C ILE A 202 -5.76 -27.77 -1.60
N MET A 203 -7.08 -27.69 -1.73
CA MET A 203 -7.99 -27.69 -0.58
C MET A 203 -8.07 -29.09 0.05
N ASN A 204 -8.21 -29.13 1.38
CA ASN A 204 -8.49 -30.33 2.17
C ASN A 204 -7.37 -31.38 2.27
N ILE A 205 -6.09 -30.98 2.18
CA ILE A 205 -5.00 -31.88 2.55
C ILE A 205 -5.05 -32.11 4.08
N PRO A 206 -5.12 -33.36 4.57
CA PRO A 206 -5.07 -33.63 6.00
C PRO A 206 -3.74 -33.17 6.61
N ILE A 207 -3.78 -32.57 7.80
CA ILE A 207 -2.59 -32.18 8.57
C ILE A 207 -1.61 -33.36 8.76
N PRO A 208 -2.04 -34.60 9.07
CA PRO A 208 -1.13 -35.74 9.15
C PRO A 208 -0.38 -36.01 7.83
N THR A 209 -1.03 -35.81 6.69
CA THR A 209 -0.42 -35.97 5.37
C THR A 209 0.67 -34.93 5.15
N LEU A 210 0.43 -33.65 5.47
CA LEU A 210 1.45 -32.59 5.41
C LEU A 210 2.64 -32.86 6.34
N LYS A 211 2.38 -33.41 7.53
CA LYS A 211 3.45 -33.88 8.42
C LYS A 211 4.24 -35.04 7.80
N ALA A 212 3.56 -35.97 7.12
CA ALA A 212 4.21 -37.07 6.42
C ALA A 212 5.11 -36.57 5.27
N PHE A 213 4.74 -35.48 4.58
CA PHE A 213 5.64 -34.81 3.63
C PHE A 213 6.91 -34.30 4.30
N ALA A 214 6.79 -33.60 5.43
CA ALA A 214 7.95 -33.12 6.18
C ALA A 214 8.87 -34.27 6.65
N GLU A 215 8.29 -35.36 7.15
CA GLU A 215 9.04 -36.57 7.54
C GLU A 215 9.72 -37.23 6.34
N ALA A 216 9.03 -37.38 5.21
CA ALA A 216 9.60 -37.97 4.01
C ALA A 216 10.74 -37.12 3.43
N LEU A 217 10.62 -35.79 3.51
CA LEU A 217 11.64 -34.86 3.05
C LEU A 217 12.91 -34.89 3.91
N LYS A 218 12.89 -35.35 5.18
CA LYS A 218 14.11 -35.43 6.03
C LYS A 218 15.27 -36.14 5.32
N ASN A 219 14.98 -37.24 4.62
CA ASN A 219 15.99 -38.08 3.95
C ASN A 219 16.02 -37.91 2.42
N ASN A 220 15.24 -36.98 1.86
CA ASN A 220 15.15 -36.80 0.41
C ASN A 220 16.35 -35.99 -0.13
N THR A 221 16.95 -36.47 -1.21
CA THR A 221 18.17 -35.89 -1.81
C THR A 221 17.95 -35.19 -3.15
N TYR A 222 16.71 -35.12 -3.65
CA TYR A 222 16.42 -34.59 -4.98
C TYR A 222 15.50 -33.37 -4.98
N VAL A 223 14.55 -33.29 -4.04
CA VAL A 223 13.61 -32.18 -3.95
C VAL A 223 14.35 -30.90 -3.54
N LYS A 224 14.33 -29.90 -4.44
CA LYS A 224 14.94 -28.57 -4.27
C LYS A 224 13.91 -27.52 -3.87
N LYS A 225 12.64 -27.70 -4.23
CA LYS A 225 11.58 -26.73 -3.94
C LYS A 225 10.36 -27.42 -3.35
N PHE A 226 9.87 -26.89 -2.24
CA PHE A 226 8.66 -27.37 -1.59
C PHE A 226 7.74 -26.19 -1.28
N SER A 227 6.50 -26.26 -1.77
CA SER A 227 5.52 -25.18 -1.65
C SER A 227 4.16 -25.73 -1.20
N ILE A 228 3.62 -25.16 -0.11
CA ILE A 228 2.32 -25.54 0.50
C ILE A 228 1.47 -24.29 0.76
N VAL A 229 1.42 -23.38 -0.21
CA VAL A 229 0.68 -22.12 -0.09
C VAL A 229 -0.82 -22.38 -0.05
N GLY A 230 -1.54 -21.78 0.90
CA GLY A 230 -3.00 -21.86 0.92
C GLY A 230 -3.57 -23.25 1.26
N THR A 231 -2.80 -24.14 1.91
CA THR A 231 -3.23 -25.51 2.24
C THR A 231 -3.85 -25.67 3.63
N ARG A 232 -4.07 -24.55 4.34
CA ARG A 232 -4.53 -24.51 5.74
C ARG A 232 -3.56 -25.17 6.74
N SER A 233 -2.26 -25.08 6.46
CA SER A 233 -1.21 -25.56 7.37
C SER A 233 -1.22 -24.79 8.69
N ASN A 234 -0.86 -25.46 9.80
CA ASN A 234 -0.83 -24.92 11.15
C ASN A 234 0.50 -25.24 11.87
N ASP A 235 0.64 -24.82 13.13
CA ASP A 235 1.88 -24.99 13.92
C ASP A 235 2.43 -26.42 13.96
N PRO A 236 1.62 -27.50 14.11
CA PRO A 236 2.11 -28.87 13.97
C PRO A 236 2.85 -29.18 12.67
N VAL A 237 2.44 -28.58 11.55
CA VAL A 237 3.14 -28.72 10.26
C VAL A 237 4.43 -27.91 10.30
N ALA A 238 4.40 -26.68 10.83
CA ALA A 238 5.59 -25.84 10.96
C ALA A 238 6.67 -26.49 11.84
N PHE A 239 6.31 -27.14 12.95
CA PHE A 239 7.25 -27.89 13.78
C PHE A 239 7.85 -29.08 13.05
N ALA A 240 7.04 -29.82 12.28
CA ALA A 240 7.56 -30.93 11.46
C ALA A 240 8.53 -30.42 10.37
N LEU A 241 8.24 -29.28 9.75
CA LEU A 241 9.13 -28.64 8.80
C LEU A 241 10.42 -28.13 9.46
N ALA A 242 10.34 -27.58 10.66
CA ALA A 242 11.51 -27.17 11.43
C ALA A 242 12.44 -28.36 11.73
N GLU A 243 11.89 -29.50 12.14
CA GLU A 243 12.68 -30.72 12.32
C GLU A 243 13.28 -31.23 11.00
N MET A 244 12.51 -31.13 9.90
CA MET A 244 12.99 -31.50 8.57
C MET A 244 14.17 -30.64 8.14
N LEU A 245 14.09 -29.31 8.33
CA LEU A 245 15.17 -28.38 7.97
C LEU A 245 16.44 -28.60 8.81
N LYS A 246 16.38 -29.19 10.00
CA LYS A 246 17.59 -29.53 10.75
C LYS A 246 18.38 -30.69 10.14
N VAL A 247 17.74 -31.52 9.33
CA VAL A 247 18.31 -32.77 8.77
C VAL A 247 18.52 -32.66 7.26
N ASN A 248 17.55 -32.09 6.55
CA ASN A 248 17.59 -31.99 5.10
C ASN A 248 18.61 -30.92 4.66
N ASN A 249 19.51 -31.33 3.77
CA ASN A 249 20.56 -30.47 3.21
C ASN A 249 20.42 -30.27 1.68
N THR A 250 19.25 -30.58 1.12
CA THR A 250 18.99 -30.56 -0.32
C THR A 250 18.08 -29.39 -0.70
N LEU A 251 17.06 -29.14 0.13
CA LEU A 251 16.00 -28.19 -0.15
C LEU A 251 16.57 -26.77 -0.27
N LYS A 252 16.20 -26.07 -1.35
CA LYS A 252 16.65 -24.71 -1.68
C LYS A 252 15.57 -23.66 -1.45
N SER A 253 14.31 -23.98 -1.70
CA SER A 253 13.19 -23.05 -1.53
C SER A 253 12.06 -23.71 -0.74
N LEU A 254 11.61 -23.04 0.30
CA LEU A 254 10.45 -23.42 1.11
C LEU A 254 9.43 -22.28 1.11
N ASN A 255 8.20 -22.57 0.66
CA ASN A 255 7.11 -21.61 0.70
C ASN A 255 5.93 -22.14 1.54
N VAL A 256 5.60 -21.41 2.61
CA VAL A 256 4.48 -21.68 3.52
C VAL A 256 3.54 -20.48 3.67
N GLU A 257 3.52 -19.58 2.68
CA GLU A 257 2.65 -18.39 2.65
C GLU A 257 1.15 -18.75 2.73
N SER A 258 0.34 -17.78 3.15
CA SER A 258 -1.14 -17.91 3.13
C SER A 258 -1.67 -19.11 3.93
N ASN A 259 -1.13 -19.34 5.12
CA ASN A 259 -1.51 -20.44 6.01
C ASN A 259 -1.94 -19.92 7.40
N PHE A 260 -2.15 -20.84 8.35
CA PHE A 260 -2.58 -20.56 9.73
C PHE A 260 -1.44 -20.85 10.72
N ILE A 261 -0.21 -20.50 10.34
CA ILE A 261 0.97 -20.69 11.19
C ILE A 261 1.11 -19.47 12.11
N SER A 262 1.21 -19.71 13.41
CA SER A 262 1.42 -18.67 14.42
C SER A 262 2.89 -18.24 14.48
N GLY A 263 3.16 -17.14 15.19
CA GLY A 263 4.53 -16.70 15.47
C GLY A 263 5.39 -17.80 16.11
N SER A 264 4.81 -18.69 16.91
CA SER A 264 5.56 -19.81 17.53
C SER A 264 6.01 -20.86 16.52
N GLY A 265 5.15 -21.22 15.56
CA GLY A 265 5.49 -22.14 14.48
C GLY A 265 6.56 -21.56 13.55
N ILE A 266 6.42 -20.27 13.19
CA ILE A 266 7.43 -19.57 12.38
C ILE A 266 8.78 -19.49 13.09
N LEU A 267 8.81 -19.17 14.38
CA LEU A 267 10.06 -19.13 15.15
C LEU A 267 10.78 -20.46 15.13
N ALA A 268 10.07 -21.58 15.26
CA ALA A 268 10.69 -22.90 15.18
C ALA A 268 11.34 -23.16 13.82
N VAL A 269 10.68 -22.75 12.73
CA VAL A 269 11.23 -22.86 11.36
C VAL A 269 12.48 -22.00 11.21
N VAL A 270 12.46 -20.75 11.67
CA VAL A 270 13.61 -19.83 11.59
C VAL A 270 14.75 -20.28 12.50
N GLU A 271 14.44 -20.83 13.67
CA GLU A 271 15.45 -21.40 14.58
C GLU A 271 16.20 -22.57 13.91
N ALA A 272 15.49 -23.42 13.16
CA ALA A 272 16.10 -24.51 12.41
C ALA A 272 17.07 -24.03 11.32
N LEU A 273 16.94 -22.80 10.82
CA LEU A 273 17.85 -22.24 9.82
C LEU A 273 19.25 -21.97 10.35
N GLN A 274 19.45 -21.78 11.66
CA GLN A 274 20.78 -21.52 12.22
C GLN A 274 21.79 -22.62 11.89
N GLY A 275 21.33 -23.87 11.76
CA GLY A 275 22.16 -25.01 11.39
C GLY A 275 22.03 -25.45 9.93
N ASN A 276 21.08 -24.89 9.17
CA ASN A 276 20.83 -25.30 7.79
C ASN A 276 21.67 -24.46 6.81
N THR A 277 22.51 -25.14 6.03
CA THR A 277 23.38 -24.50 5.02
C THR A 277 22.89 -24.69 3.58
N SER A 278 21.72 -25.30 3.41
CA SER A 278 21.17 -25.66 2.11
C SER A 278 20.08 -24.72 1.61
N LEU A 279 19.21 -24.23 2.50
CA LEU A 279 18.04 -23.43 2.16
C LEU A 279 18.45 -22.00 1.80
N VAL A 280 17.97 -21.53 0.65
CA VAL A 280 18.31 -20.23 0.06
C VAL A 280 17.13 -19.27 0.11
N GLU A 281 15.92 -19.81 0.05
CA GLU A 281 14.69 -19.02 0.04
C GLU A 281 13.67 -19.60 1.03
N LEU A 282 13.17 -18.74 1.90
CA LEU A 282 12.07 -19.04 2.82
C LEU A 282 11.00 -17.96 2.68
N ARG A 283 9.77 -18.37 2.36
CA ARG A 283 8.62 -17.46 2.30
C ARG A 283 7.56 -17.87 3.31
N ILE A 284 7.16 -16.92 4.15
CA ILE A 284 6.25 -17.13 5.30
C ILE A 284 5.16 -16.06 5.37
N ASP A 285 5.03 -15.19 4.37
CA ASP A 285 4.12 -14.03 4.42
C ASP A 285 2.64 -14.42 4.39
N ASN A 286 1.77 -13.45 4.67
CA ASN A 286 0.31 -13.56 4.63
C ASN A 286 -0.25 -14.69 5.53
N GLN A 287 0.31 -14.89 6.72
CA GLN A 287 -0.31 -15.80 7.70
C GLN A 287 -1.64 -15.23 8.21
N SER A 288 -2.51 -16.11 8.72
CA SER A 288 -3.84 -15.75 9.21
C SER A 288 -3.86 -14.69 10.32
N GLN A 289 -2.76 -14.53 11.05
CA GLN A 289 -2.58 -13.59 12.15
C GLN A 289 -1.20 -12.94 12.05
N PRO A 290 -1.04 -11.69 12.50
CA PRO A 290 0.27 -11.06 12.60
C PRO A 290 1.16 -11.83 13.58
N LEU A 291 2.47 -11.94 13.27
CA LEU A 291 3.40 -12.72 14.10
C LEU A 291 3.67 -12.07 15.47
N GLY A 292 3.59 -10.73 15.53
CA GLY A 292 3.81 -9.93 16.73
C GLY A 292 5.23 -9.38 16.86
N ASN A 293 5.36 -8.22 17.52
CA ASN A 293 6.61 -7.45 17.55
C ASN A 293 7.80 -8.21 18.18
N GLN A 294 7.55 -8.97 19.25
CA GLN A 294 8.61 -9.76 19.92
C GLN A 294 9.14 -10.87 19.01
N VAL A 295 8.23 -11.51 18.26
CA VAL A 295 8.59 -12.57 17.32
C VAL A 295 9.41 -12.01 16.16
N GLU A 296 9.03 -10.86 15.61
CA GLU A 296 9.79 -10.21 14.53
C GLU A 296 11.22 -9.86 14.93
N MET A 297 11.42 -9.35 16.15
CA MET A 297 12.75 -9.06 16.69
C MET A 297 13.61 -10.34 16.77
N GLU A 298 13.01 -11.44 17.23
CA GLU A 298 13.72 -12.71 17.35
C GLU A 298 14.04 -13.31 15.98
N ILE A 299 13.11 -13.23 15.01
CA ILE A 299 13.37 -13.63 13.62
C ILE A 299 14.58 -12.88 13.07
N ALA A 300 14.66 -11.56 13.24
CA ALA A 300 15.80 -10.78 12.77
C ALA A 300 17.12 -11.21 13.45
N ASN A 301 17.11 -11.47 14.76
CA ASN A 301 18.29 -11.98 15.48
C ASN A 301 18.76 -13.34 14.95
N MET A 302 17.84 -14.23 14.57
CA MET A 302 18.19 -15.55 14.05
C MET A 302 18.65 -15.49 12.59
N LEU A 303 18.06 -14.62 11.77
CA LEU A 303 18.48 -14.42 10.38
C LEU A 303 19.91 -13.88 10.28
N GLU A 304 20.35 -13.01 11.21
CA GLU A 304 21.73 -12.52 11.25
C GLU A 304 22.77 -13.62 11.53
N LYS A 305 22.36 -14.72 12.17
CA LYS A 305 23.25 -15.86 12.46
C LYS A 305 23.37 -16.83 11.28
N ASN A 306 22.45 -16.76 10.32
CA ASN A 306 22.45 -17.61 9.15
C ASN A 306 23.13 -16.89 7.98
N THR A 307 24.06 -17.56 7.31
CA THR A 307 24.82 -17.00 6.18
C THR A 307 24.42 -17.55 4.81
N THR A 308 23.40 -18.41 4.74
CA THR A 308 23.04 -19.17 3.52
C THR A 308 21.73 -18.71 2.89
N LEU A 309 20.82 -18.17 3.69
CA LEU A 309 19.55 -17.66 3.24
C LEU A 309 19.76 -16.33 2.49
N LEU A 310 19.29 -16.28 1.25
CA LEU A 310 19.41 -15.12 0.37
C LEU A 310 18.09 -14.35 0.25
N LYS A 311 16.97 -15.04 0.43
CA LYS A 311 15.62 -14.47 0.29
C LYS A 311 14.74 -14.88 1.47
N PHE A 312 14.27 -13.87 2.21
CA PHE A 312 13.28 -14.04 3.26
C PHE A 312 12.01 -13.29 2.89
N GLY A 313 10.96 -14.04 2.54
CA GLY A 313 9.65 -13.51 2.17
C GLY A 313 8.78 -13.30 3.41
N TYR A 314 8.87 -12.11 4.00
CA TYR A 314 8.00 -11.65 5.08
C TYR A 314 7.96 -10.13 5.13
N HIS A 315 6.77 -9.55 5.25
CA HIS A 315 6.62 -8.12 5.49
C HIS A 315 6.72 -7.80 6.99
N PHE A 316 7.88 -7.31 7.42
CA PHE A 316 8.07 -6.83 8.80
C PHE A 316 7.26 -5.57 9.09
N THR A 317 6.49 -5.61 10.17
CA THR A 317 5.73 -4.46 10.67
C THR A 317 6.65 -3.43 11.33
N GLN A 318 7.68 -3.88 12.06
CA GLN A 318 8.63 -3.01 12.75
C GLN A 318 9.83 -2.65 11.86
N GLN A 319 10.21 -1.36 11.85
CA GLN A 319 11.31 -0.87 11.02
C GLN A 319 12.68 -1.45 11.41
N GLY A 320 12.90 -1.70 12.71
CA GLY A 320 14.16 -2.25 13.23
C GLY A 320 14.47 -3.65 12.69
N PRO A 321 13.62 -4.67 12.97
CA PRO A 321 13.73 -6.01 12.38
C PRO A 321 13.83 -5.99 10.86
N ARG A 322 13.03 -5.14 10.20
CA ARG A 322 13.02 -5.02 8.75
C ARG A 322 14.40 -4.67 8.18
N LEU A 323 15.03 -3.64 8.74
CA LEU A 323 16.35 -3.21 8.28
C LEU A 323 17.43 -4.27 8.59
N ARG A 324 17.37 -4.88 9.78
CA ARG A 324 18.31 -5.94 10.18
C ARG A 324 18.20 -7.17 9.27
N ALA A 325 16.99 -7.65 9.02
CA ALA A 325 16.75 -8.75 8.10
C ALA A 325 17.19 -8.41 6.66
N SER A 326 16.89 -7.20 6.17
CA SER A 326 17.35 -6.75 4.85
C SER A 326 18.88 -6.73 4.76
N ASN A 327 19.58 -6.25 5.78
CA ASN A 327 21.03 -6.23 5.82
C ASN A 327 21.61 -7.65 5.90
N ALA A 328 21.00 -8.56 6.67
CA ALA A 328 21.41 -9.95 6.73
C ALA A 328 21.31 -10.63 5.34
N MET A 329 20.19 -10.43 4.63
CA MET A 329 20.03 -10.96 3.27
C MET A 329 21.02 -10.31 2.29
N MET A 330 21.28 -9.01 2.41
CA MET A 330 22.26 -8.32 1.56
C MET A 330 23.67 -8.87 1.79
N ASN A 331 24.10 -8.98 3.06
CA ASN A 331 25.39 -9.56 3.42
C ASN A 331 25.55 -10.98 2.88
N ASN A 332 24.50 -11.80 2.95
CA ASN A 332 24.55 -13.17 2.44
C ASN A 332 24.62 -13.24 0.90
N ASN A 333 24.04 -12.27 0.18
CA ASN A 333 24.16 -12.19 -1.28
C ASN A 333 25.54 -11.70 -1.74
N ASP A 334 26.29 -11.01 -0.87
CA ASP A 334 27.61 -10.49 -1.17
C ASP A 334 28.75 -11.51 -0.92
N LEU A 335 28.47 -12.65 -0.26
CA LEU A 335 29.41 -13.74 0.05
C LEU A 335 29.67 -14.67 -1.13
#